data_AF-A0A4R6BUP8-F1
#
_entry.id   AF-A0A4R6BUP8-F1
#
_cell.length_a   1.000
_cell.length_b   1.000
_cell.length_c   1.000
_cell.angle_alpha   90.00
_cell.angle_beta   90.00
_cell.angle_gamma   90.00
#
_symmetry.space_group_name_H-M   'P 1'
#
loop_
_entity.id
_entity.type
_entity.pdbx_description
1 polymer ?
#
loop_
_entity_poly.entity_id
_entity_poly.type
_entity_poly.pdbx_seq_one_letter_code
_entity_poly.pdbx_strand_id
1 'polypeptide(L)' 'MKHPKLANLKYIVNICTLIGKLRILAGYSIVEAADYAELTVKELSDIEAGLNLAVDFNLIVSLCHLYGVDVEKLVA' A
#
# COMPACT_ATOMS: atom_id res chain seq x y z
N MET A 1 0.51 -16.54 12.82
CA MET A 1 1.95 -16.21 12.84
C MET A 1 2.08 -14.77 13.32
N LYS A 2 3.00 -14.46 14.25
CA LYS A 2 3.21 -13.09 14.75
C LYS A 2 4.02 -12.34 13.70
N HIS A 3 3.44 -11.38 12.97
CA HIS A 3 4.17 -10.48 12.07
C HIS A 3 4.87 -9.40 12.91
N PRO A 4 6.19 -9.50 13.15
CA PRO A 4 6.90 -8.53 13.97
C PRO A 4 7.39 -7.39 13.06
N LYS A 5 7.16 -6.14 13.49
CA LYS A 5 7.78 -4.88 13.01
C LYS A 5 7.07 -4.05 11.93
N LEU A 6 5.75 -3.83 12.03
CA LEU A 6 5.16 -2.60 11.46
C LEU A 6 5.45 -1.33 12.28
N ALA A 7 6.01 -1.45 13.49
CA ALA A 7 6.05 -0.37 14.48
C ALA A 7 7.05 0.78 14.23
N ASN A 8 7.69 0.89 13.07
CA ASN A 8 8.54 2.05 12.76
C ASN A 8 7.80 3.00 11.80
N LEU A 9 7.48 4.21 12.27
CA LEU A 9 6.80 5.24 11.48
C LEU A 9 7.50 5.50 10.12
N LYS A 10 8.84 5.50 10.10
CA LYS A 10 9.62 5.68 8.85
C LYS A 10 9.43 4.52 7.88
N TYR A 11 9.21 3.32 8.38
CA TYR A 11 9.00 2.12 7.57
C TYR A 11 7.60 2.13 6.92
N ILE A 12 6.57 2.53 7.67
CA ILE A 12 5.20 2.66 7.16
C ILE A 12 5.14 3.68 6.02
N VAL A 13 5.71 4.89 6.22
CA VAL A 13 5.74 5.93 5.17
C VAL A 13 6.43 5.44 3.89
N ASN A 14 7.56 4.72 4.03
CA ASN A 14 8.27 4.16 2.87
C ASN A 14 7.43 3.12 2.12
N ILE A 15 6.74 2.22 2.83
CA ILE A 15 5.85 1.22 2.21
C ILE A 15 4.72 1.92 1.47
N CYS A 16 4.05 2.87 2.13
CA CYS A 16 2.99 3.69 1.57
C CYS A 16 3.41 4.37 0.26
N THR A 17 4.57 5.01 0.25
CA THR A 17 5.11 5.63 -0.98
C THR A 17 5.49 4.60 -2.04
N LEU A 18 6.00 3.44 -1.65
CA LEU A 18 6.35 2.36 -2.57
C LEU A 18 5.11 1.77 -3.25
N ILE A 19 4.02 1.57 -2.50
CA ILE A 19 2.71 1.13 -3.00
C ILE A 19 2.23 2.03 -4.14
N GLY A 20 2.32 3.36 -3.98
CA GLY A 20 1.91 4.30 -5.04
C GLY A 20 2.78 4.22 -6.30
N LYS A 21 4.10 3.98 -6.14
CA LYS A 21 4.98 3.75 -7.29
C LYS A 21 4.66 2.44 -8.01
N LEU A 22 4.38 1.39 -7.26
CA LEU A 22 4.02 0.07 -7.80
C LEU A 22 2.71 0.13 -8.56
N ARG A 23 1.71 0.88 -8.07
CA ARG A 23 0.46 1.12 -8.80
C ARG A 23 0.73 1.67 -10.20
N ILE A 24 1.56 2.71 -10.30
CA ILE A 24 1.92 3.34 -11.57
C ILE A 24 2.65 2.35 -12.48
N LEU A 25 3.60 1.58 -11.94
CA LEU A 25 4.35 0.57 -12.71
C LEU A 25 3.46 -0.58 -13.21
N ALA A 26 2.46 -0.98 -12.41
CA ALA A 26 1.48 -1.99 -12.77
C ALA A 26 0.41 -1.48 -13.74
N GLY A 27 0.38 -0.17 -14.03
CA GLY A 27 -0.52 0.43 -15.01
C GLY A 27 -1.93 0.72 -14.51
N TYR A 28 -2.17 0.67 -13.19
CA TYR A 28 -3.48 0.96 -12.61
C TYR A 28 -3.67 2.47 -12.37
N SER A 29 -4.84 2.97 -12.73
CA SER A 29 -5.29 4.28 -12.27
C SER A 29 -5.54 4.27 -10.76
N ILE A 30 -5.50 5.46 -10.13
CA ILE A 30 -5.84 5.59 -8.71
C ILE A 30 -7.29 5.21 -8.43
N VAL A 31 -8.18 5.37 -9.41
CA VAL A 31 -9.60 5.03 -9.29
C VAL A 31 -9.79 3.51 -9.21
N GLU A 32 -9.16 2.75 -10.12
CA GLU A 32 -9.24 1.28 -10.14
C GLU A 32 -8.66 0.66 -8.86
N ALA A 33 -7.52 1.18 -8.40
CA ALA A 33 -6.89 0.70 -7.17
C ALA A 33 -7.70 1.03 -5.92
N ALA A 34 -8.32 2.21 -5.87
CA ALA A 34 -9.16 2.62 -4.75
C ALA A 34 -10.45 1.78 -4.70
N ASP A 35 -11.09 1.57 -5.85
CA ASP A 35 -12.28 0.73 -5.97
C ASP A 35 -12.00 -0.72 -5.52
N TYR A 36 -10.90 -1.31 -5.99
CA TYR A 36 -10.48 -2.65 -5.59
C TYR A 36 -10.20 -2.76 -4.08
N ALA A 37 -9.64 -1.71 -3.47
CA ALA A 37 -9.30 -1.66 -2.06
C ALA A 37 -10.47 -1.23 -1.15
N GLU A 38 -11.66 -0.98 -1.72
CA GLU A 38 -12.82 -0.43 -1.01
C GLU A 38 -12.52 0.91 -0.31
N LEU A 39 -11.70 1.74 -0.94
CA LEU A 39 -11.29 3.06 -0.48
C LEU A 39 -11.85 4.16 -1.38
N THR A 40 -11.97 5.37 -0.85
CA THR A 40 -12.07 6.55 -1.69
C THR A 40 -10.73 6.86 -2.36
N VAL A 41 -10.78 7.53 -3.52
CA VAL A 41 -9.57 8.02 -4.21
C VAL A 41 -8.72 8.90 -3.29
N LYS A 42 -9.36 9.70 -2.43
CA LYS A 42 -8.66 10.54 -1.46
C LYS A 42 -7.92 9.70 -0.42
N GLU A 43 -8.55 8.68 0.15
CA GLU A 43 -7.91 7.80 1.12
C GLU A 43 -6.70 7.09 0.53
N LEU A 44 -6.84 6.51 -0.67
CA LEU A 44 -5.71 5.88 -1.34
C LEU A 44 -4.60 6.88 -1.66
N SER A 45 -4.95 8.10 -2.11
CA SER A 45 -3.97 9.16 -2.35
C SER A 45 -3.22 9.58 -1.07
N ASP A 46 -3.93 9.73 0.05
CA ASP A 46 -3.33 10.08 1.34
C ASP A 46 -2.42 8.95 1.85
N ILE A 47 -2.81 7.69 1.59
CA ILE A 47 -1.98 6.52 1.86
C ILE A 47 -0.72 6.58 1.01
N GLU A 48 -0.82 6.73 -0.32
CA GLU A 48 0.35 6.76 -1.21
C GLU A 48 1.31 7.92 -0.92
N ALA A 49 0.79 9.03 -0.37
CA ALA A 49 1.58 10.15 0.10
C ALA A 49 2.19 9.94 1.51
N GLY A 50 1.86 8.85 2.20
CA GLY A 50 2.29 8.56 3.57
C GLY A 50 1.67 9.46 4.64
N LEU A 51 0.54 10.11 4.32
CA LEU A 51 -0.18 11.02 5.21
C LEU A 51 -1.19 10.30 6.11
N ASN A 52 -1.69 9.14 5.68
CA ASN A 52 -2.59 8.30 6.47
C ASN A 52 -1.82 7.13 7.10
N LEU A 53 -1.75 7.10 8.44
CA LEU A 53 -1.02 6.08 9.21
C LEU A 53 -1.90 4.91 9.67
N ALA A 54 -3.21 4.95 9.37
CA ALA A 54 -4.13 3.86 9.66
C ALA A 54 -4.06 2.73 8.60
N VAL A 55 -2.88 2.53 8.01
CA VAL A 55 -2.63 1.47 7.03
C VAL A 55 -2.31 0.19 7.77
N ASP A 56 -3.15 -0.81 7.61
CA ASP A 56 -2.89 -2.16 8.12
C ASP A 56 -2.21 -3.05 7.07
N PHE A 57 -1.71 -4.20 7.55
CA PHE A 57 -1.01 -5.17 6.71
C PHE A 57 -1.91 -5.79 5.63
N ASN A 58 -3.20 -5.97 5.90
CA ASN A 58 -4.12 -6.62 4.97
C ASN A 58 -4.36 -5.74 3.74
N LEU A 59 -4.48 -4.43 3.96
CA LEU A 59 -4.57 -3.46 2.88
C LEU A 59 -3.32 -3.47 1.99
N ILE A 60 -2.13 -3.49 2.60
CA ILE A 60 -0.86 -3.59 1.87
C ILE A 60 -0.82 -4.88 1.02
N VAL A 61 -1.17 -6.02 1.61
CA VAL A 61 -1.22 -7.32 0.89
C VAL A 61 -2.22 -7.28 -0.26
N SER A 62 -3.40 -6.70 -0.04
CA SER A 62 -4.44 -6.58 -1.06
C SER A 62 -3.96 -5.77 -2.27
N LEU A 63 -3.36 -4.60 -2.03
CA LEU A 63 -2.79 -3.76 -3.08
C LEU A 63 -1.61 -4.42 -3.79
N CYS A 64 -0.73 -5.11 -3.06
CA CYS A 64 0.35 -5.89 -3.66
C CYS A 64 -0.18 -7.00 -4.57
N HIS A 65 -1.25 -7.69 -4.18
CA HIS A 65 -1.88 -8.71 -5.02
C HIS A 65 -2.44 -8.11 -6.31
N LEU A 66 -3.16 -6.99 -6.22
CA LEU A 66 -3.66 -6.27 -7.39
C LEU A 66 -2.53 -5.89 -8.36
N TYR A 67 -1.40 -5.42 -7.82
CA TYR A 67 -0.25 -4.98 -8.60
C TYR A 67 0.67 -6.12 -9.07
N GLY A 68 0.38 -7.39 -8.71
CA GLY A 68 1.21 -8.53 -9.06
C GLY A 68 2.56 -8.54 -8.34
N VAL A 69 2.64 -7.95 -7.15
CA VAL A 69 3.86 -7.82 -6.35
C VAL A 69 3.84 -8.82 -5.20
N ASP A 70 4.95 -9.52 -5.04
CA ASP A 70 5.20 -10.38 -3.89
C ASP A 70 5.45 -9.52 -2.64
N VAL A 71 4.56 -9.62 -1.65
CA VAL A 71 4.62 -8.81 -0.43
C VAL A 71 5.91 -9.06 0.36
N GLU A 72 6.49 -10.27 0.27
CA GLU A 72 7.75 -10.60 0.97
C GLU A 72 8.91 -9.79 0.41
N LYS A 73 8.87 -9.42 -0.88
CA LYS A 73 9.87 -8.54 -1.52
C LYS A 73 9.66 -7.07 -1.20
N LEU A 74 8.46 -6.68 -0.78
CA LEU A 74 8.15 -5.32 -0.37
C LEU A 74 8.73 -5.00 1.03
N VAL A 75 8.78 -6.01 1.89
CA VAL A 75 9.16 -5.86 3.31
C VAL A 75 10.64 -6.17 3.61
N ALA A 76 11.35 -6.84 2.69
CA ALA A 76 12.76 -7.20 2.77
C ALA A 76 13.70 -6.01 2.50
#